data_AF-A0A1V0QTA4-F1
#
_entry.id   AF-A0A1V0QTA4-F1
#
_cell.length_a   1.000
_cell.length_b   1.000
_cell.length_c   1.000
_cell.angle_alpha   90.00
_cell.angle_beta   90.00
_cell.angle_gamma   90.00
#
_symmetry.space_group_name_H-M   'P 1'
#
loop_
_entity.id
_entity.type
_entity.pdbx_description
1 polymer ?
#
loop_
_entity_poly.entity_id
_entity_poly.type
_entity_poly.pdbx_seq_one_letter_code
_entity_poly.pdbx_strand_id
1 'polypeptide(L)'
;MSNALARLLEIVPAPSRSRDKDWGGVERALSVELPDEYKEFIDVYGGSNWDDYLYVLEPDCPNKHYDLLIWAKYQFEDLQDLWTVEKKPTELEAEGSVLIAWATTDNGECLYWLVLPGVEPNEWTVMANEVSDRWEHYPVSCTEFLASVLTGELQSNILSSLFPLATHEFRRLGPV
;
A
#
# COMPACT_ATOMS: atom_id res chain seq x y z
N MET A 1 7.93 -11.06 -12.81
CA MET A 1 8.77 -10.80 -11.64
C MET A 1 9.53 -9.52 -11.88
N SER A 2 9.05 -8.46 -11.24
CA SER A 2 9.69 -7.15 -11.27
C SER A 2 11.04 -7.11 -10.54
N ASN A 3 11.84 -6.09 -10.83
CA ASN A 3 13.11 -5.85 -10.15
C ASN A 3 12.88 -5.57 -8.65
N ALA A 4 11.86 -4.78 -8.32
CA ALA A 4 11.50 -4.48 -6.94
C ALA A 4 11.16 -5.74 -6.12
N LEU A 5 10.40 -6.67 -6.70
CA LEU A 5 10.06 -7.93 -6.03
C LEU A 5 11.31 -8.81 -5.83
N ALA A 6 12.23 -8.84 -6.80
CA ALA A 6 13.49 -9.56 -6.66
C ALA A 6 14.33 -9.01 -5.49
N ARG A 7 14.38 -7.68 -5.31
CA ARG A 7 15.05 -7.04 -4.16
C ARG A 7 14.41 -7.44 -2.83
N LEU A 8 13.08 -7.47 -2.74
CA LEU A 8 12.40 -7.93 -1.54
C LEU A 8 12.72 -9.39 -1.19
N LEU A 9 12.88 -10.25 -2.20
CA LEU A 9 13.25 -11.66 -2.00
C LEU A 9 14.67 -11.83 -1.46
N GLU A 10 15.57 -10.88 -1.72
CA GLU A 10 16.91 -10.86 -1.12
C GLU A 10 16.88 -10.42 0.35
N ILE A 11 15.92 -9.57 0.73
CA ILE A 11 15.73 -9.06 2.10
C ILE A 11 15.00 -10.09 2.96
N VAL A 12 13.86 -10.58 2.49
CA VAL A 12 13.01 -11.56 3.16
C VAL A 12 12.64 -12.67 2.16
N PRO A 13 13.10 -13.91 2.39
CA PRO A 13 12.76 -15.03 1.53
C PRO A 13 11.25 -15.25 1.39
N ALA A 14 10.82 -15.70 0.21
CA ALA A 14 9.41 -15.98 -0.06
C ALA A 14 8.81 -16.95 0.98
N PRO A 15 7.56 -16.71 1.43
CA PRO A 15 6.81 -17.69 2.19
C PRO A 15 6.64 -19.00 1.42
N SER A 16 6.46 -20.11 2.13
CA SER A 16 6.36 -21.46 1.53
C SER A 16 5.10 -21.70 0.68
N ARG A 17 4.13 -20.80 0.71
CA ARG A 17 2.88 -20.90 -0.05
C ARG A 17 2.58 -19.55 -0.70
N SER A 18 2.26 -19.54 -1.99
CA SER A 18 1.73 -18.35 -2.65
C SER A 18 0.33 -18.00 -2.13
N ARG A 19 -0.11 -16.76 -2.37
CA ARG A 19 -1.54 -16.46 -2.45
C ARG A 19 -2.01 -16.73 -3.87
N ASP A 20 -3.28 -17.05 -3.98
CA ASP A 20 -4.00 -17.08 -5.24
C ASP A 20 -5.20 -16.14 -5.09
N LYS A 21 -5.38 -15.23 -6.04
CA LYS A 21 -6.38 -14.17 -5.98
C LYS A 21 -7.13 -14.11 -7.29
N ASP A 22 -8.46 -13.94 -7.18
CA ASP A 22 -9.28 -13.56 -8.32
C ASP A 22 -9.08 -12.07 -8.60
N TRP A 23 -7.96 -11.72 -9.24
CA TRP A 23 -7.63 -10.34 -9.57
C TRP A 23 -8.72 -9.66 -10.40
N GLY A 24 -9.35 -10.38 -11.33
CA GLY A 24 -10.47 -9.84 -12.10
C GLY A 24 -11.72 -9.59 -11.24
N GLY A 25 -11.94 -10.35 -10.16
CA GLY A 25 -12.95 -10.06 -9.14
C GLY A 25 -12.61 -8.84 -8.30
N VAL A 26 -11.37 -8.74 -7.84
CA VAL A 26 -10.84 -7.62 -7.03
C VAL A 26 -10.94 -6.30 -7.78
N GLU A 27 -10.43 -6.24 -9.01
CA GLU A 27 -10.44 -5.03 -9.84
C GLU A 27 -11.87 -4.58 -10.18
N ARG A 28 -12.79 -5.53 -10.41
CA ARG A 28 -14.23 -5.22 -10.55
C ARG A 28 -14.84 -4.65 -9.28
N ALA A 29 -14.45 -5.15 -8.11
CA ALA A 29 -14.96 -4.64 -6.83
C ALA A 29 -14.45 -3.21 -6.55
N LEU A 30 -13.21 -2.92 -6.91
CA LEU A 30 -12.61 -1.59 -6.77
C LEU A 30 -12.97 -0.64 -7.92
N SER A 31 -13.55 -1.15 -9.02
CA SER A 31 -13.80 -0.41 -10.26
C SER A 31 -12.54 0.24 -10.86
N VAL A 32 -11.37 -0.38 -10.62
CA VAL A 32 -10.07 0.08 -11.11
C VAL A 32 -9.14 -1.12 -11.26
N GLU A 33 -8.26 -1.08 -12.26
CA GLU A 33 -7.17 -2.05 -12.42
C GLU A 33 -6.05 -1.78 -11.41
N LEU A 34 -5.41 -2.83 -10.89
CA LEU A 34 -4.33 -2.68 -9.90
C LEU A 34 -2.95 -2.82 -10.56
N PRO A 35 -1.90 -2.18 -9.99
CA PRO A 35 -0.54 -2.30 -10.51
C PRO A 35 -0.09 -3.77 -10.56
N ASP A 36 0.55 -4.16 -11.65
CA ASP A 36 1.03 -5.54 -11.87
C ASP A 36 2.04 -5.95 -10.79
N GLU A 37 2.92 -5.04 -10.39
CA GLU A 37 3.90 -5.31 -9.33
C GLU A 37 3.26 -5.55 -7.96
N TYR A 38 2.11 -4.93 -7.69
CA TYR A 38 1.35 -5.19 -6.47
C TYR A 38 0.72 -6.58 -6.50
N LYS A 39 0.16 -6.97 -7.66
CA LYS A 39 -0.42 -8.30 -7.86
C LYS A 39 0.65 -9.39 -7.67
N GLU A 40 1.82 -9.22 -8.31
CA GLU A 40 2.97 -10.12 -8.12
C GLU A 40 3.43 -10.16 -6.64
N PHE A 41 3.50 -9.01 -5.97
CA PHE A 41 3.87 -8.95 -4.55
C PHE A 41 2.89 -9.73 -3.67
N ILE A 42 1.58 -9.53 -3.84
CA ILE A 42 0.55 -10.21 -3.05
C ILE A 42 0.52 -11.71 -3.34
N ASP A 43 0.72 -12.13 -4.59
CA ASP A 43 0.79 -13.54 -4.95
C ASP A 43 1.97 -14.25 -4.25
N VAL A 44 3.08 -13.55 -3.98
CA VAL A 44 4.20 -14.09 -3.21
C VAL A 44 4.00 -13.94 -1.70
N TYR A 45 3.94 -12.71 -1.20
CA TYR A 45 3.96 -12.41 0.24
C TYR A 45 2.57 -12.41 0.85
N GLY A 46 1.56 -12.02 0.09
CA GLY A 46 0.22 -11.73 0.60
C GLY A 46 0.20 -10.55 1.56
N GLY A 47 -0.90 -10.43 2.29
CA GLY A 47 -1.06 -9.47 3.38
C GLY A 47 -0.02 -9.79 4.42
N SER A 48 0.75 -8.77 4.78
CA SER A 48 1.99 -8.95 5.52
C SER A 48 2.26 -7.78 6.43
N ASN A 49 2.98 -8.06 7.50
CA ASN A 49 3.54 -7.08 8.41
C ASN A 49 5.07 -7.12 8.27
N TRP A 50 5.66 -5.94 8.16
CA TRP A 50 7.08 -5.71 7.97
C TRP A 50 7.61 -4.88 9.12
N ASP A 51 8.68 -5.36 9.75
CA ASP A 51 9.39 -4.73 10.86
C ASP A 51 8.48 -4.34 12.04
N ASP A 52 7.45 -5.15 12.29
CA ASP A 52 6.39 -4.94 13.30
C ASP A 52 5.68 -3.59 13.19
N TYR A 53 5.80 -2.91 12.04
CA TYR A 53 5.38 -1.54 11.85
C TYR A 53 4.43 -1.37 10.67
N LEU A 54 4.85 -1.77 9.47
CA LEU A 54 4.09 -1.54 8.23
C LEU A 54 3.29 -2.78 7.85
N TYR A 55 1.98 -2.60 7.67
CA TYR A 55 1.03 -3.63 7.27
C TYR A 55 0.59 -3.41 5.83
N VAL A 56 0.92 -4.35 4.94
CA VAL A 56 0.43 -4.37 3.57
C VAL A 56 -0.96 -4.99 3.53
N LEU A 57 -1.90 -4.26 2.95
CA LEU A 57 -3.28 -4.68 2.77
C LEU A 57 -3.36 -5.71 1.64
N GLU A 58 -4.14 -6.77 1.84
CA GLU A 58 -4.38 -7.83 0.87
C GLU A 58 -5.87 -7.85 0.50
N PRO A 59 -6.27 -7.98 -0.78
CA PRO A 59 -7.67 -8.17 -1.12
C PRO A 59 -8.14 -9.53 -0.61
N ASP A 60 -9.30 -9.63 0.02
CA ASP A 60 -9.76 -10.84 0.68
C ASP A 60 -8.72 -11.36 1.69
N CYS A 61 -8.19 -10.47 2.52
CA CYS A 61 -7.18 -10.80 3.53
C CYS A 61 -7.78 -11.76 4.57
N PRO A 62 -7.08 -12.84 4.96
CA PRO A 62 -7.54 -13.69 6.05
C PRO A 62 -7.76 -12.93 7.37
N ASN A 63 -7.00 -11.86 7.60
CA ASN A 63 -7.26 -10.90 8.66
C ASN A 63 -8.06 -9.71 8.10
N LYS A 64 -9.35 -9.64 8.44
CA LYS A 64 -10.26 -8.60 7.95
C LYS A 64 -9.85 -7.17 8.34
N HIS A 65 -9.03 -7.01 9.37
CA HIS A 65 -8.51 -5.69 9.76
C HIS A 65 -7.53 -5.11 8.72
N TYR A 66 -6.96 -5.96 7.85
CA TYR A 66 -5.99 -5.58 6.81
C TYR A 66 -6.48 -5.99 5.42
N ASP A 67 -7.80 -6.05 5.24
CA ASP A 67 -8.43 -6.38 3.96
C ASP A 67 -8.55 -5.13 3.09
N LEU A 68 -7.94 -5.16 1.92
CA LEU A 68 -7.90 -4.02 1.02
C LEU A 68 -9.30 -3.59 0.55
N LEU A 69 -10.20 -4.53 0.25
CA LEU A 69 -11.53 -4.22 -0.25
C LEU A 69 -12.40 -3.57 0.84
N ILE A 70 -12.26 -4.03 2.08
CA ILE A 70 -12.89 -3.42 3.24
C ILE A 70 -12.36 -1.99 3.44
N TRP A 71 -11.04 -1.82 3.41
CA TRP A 71 -10.41 -0.51 3.55
C TRP A 71 -10.83 0.47 2.46
N ALA A 72 -10.75 0.07 1.18
CA ALA A 72 -11.15 0.91 0.05
C ALA A 72 -12.60 1.39 0.16
N LYS A 73 -13.51 0.55 0.69
CA LYS A 73 -14.90 0.91 0.91
C LYS A 73 -15.07 1.98 1.99
N TYR A 74 -14.47 1.78 3.17
CA TYR A 74 -14.67 2.68 4.31
C TYR A 74 -13.84 3.96 4.21
N GLN A 75 -12.59 3.85 3.77
CA GLN A 75 -11.67 4.97 3.68
C GLN A 75 -12.13 6.03 2.66
N PHE A 76 -12.80 5.62 1.60
CA PHE A 76 -13.38 6.58 0.65
C PHE A 76 -14.43 7.48 1.32
N GLU A 77 -15.27 6.91 2.19
CA GLU A 77 -16.27 7.67 2.96
C GLU A 77 -15.56 8.59 3.97
N ASP A 78 -14.61 8.04 4.75
CA ASP A 78 -13.90 8.79 5.78
C ASP A 78 -13.08 9.96 5.22
N LEU A 79 -12.38 9.77 4.09
CA LEU A 79 -11.60 10.84 3.45
C LEU A 79 -12.51 11.93 2.85
N GLN A 80 -13.67 11.56 2.30
CA GLN A 80 -14.63 12.56 1.82
C GLN A 80 -15.15 13.42 2.96
N ASP A 81 -15.52 12.81 4.08
CA ASP A 81 -15.96 13.52 5.28
C ASP A 81 -14.84 14.41 5.84
N LEU A 82 -13.60 13.91 5.89
CA LEU A 82 -12.43 14.68 6.33
C LEU A 82 -12.23 15.94 5.48
N TRP A 83 -12.33 15.84 4.16
CA TRP A 83 -12.16 16.99 3.26
C TRP A 83 -13.33 17.98 3.27
N THR A 84 -14.40 17.72 4.01
CA THR A 84 -15.41 18.75 4.31
C THR A 84 -14.93 19.76 5.35
N VAL A 85 -13.95 19.39 6.18
CA VAL A 85 -13.43 20.20 7.29
C VAL A 85 -11.93 20.51 7.16
N GLU A 86 -11.18 19.70 6.41
CA GLU A 86 -9.75 19.88 6.12
C GLU A 86 -9.49 20.17 4.65
N LYS A 87 -8.29 20.69 4.35
CA LYS A 87 -7.91 21.00 2.97
C LYS A 87 -7.63 19.70 2.20
N LYS A 88 -8.41 19.46 1.14
CA LYS A 88 -8.16 18.38 0.18
C LYS A 88 -6.78 18.54 -0.49
N PRO A 89 -6.01 17.44 -0.66
CA PRO A 89 -4.78 17.45 -1.46
C PRO A 89 -5.05 17.97 -2.89
N THR A 90 -4.15 18.79 -3.41
CA THR A 90 -4.32 19.44 -4.72
C THR A 90 -4.32 18.42 -5.86
N GLU A 91 -3.60 17.32 -5.70
CA GLU A 91 -3.54 16.19 -6.63
C GLU A 91 -4.91 15.53 -6.85
N LEU A 92 -5.81 15.65 -5.86
CA LEU A 92 -7.16 15.10 -5.91
C LEU A 92 -8.21 16.13 -6.36
N GLU A 93 -7.80 17.34 -6.74
CA GLU A 93 -8.70 18.33 -7.34
C GLU A 93 -9.13 17.92 -8.76
N ALA A 94 -8.33 17.11 -9.45
CA ALA A 94 -8.70 16.55 -10.75
C ALA A 94 -9.91 15.60 -10.61
N GLU A 95 -10.96 15.87 -11.37
CA GLU A 95 -12.19 15.09 -11.36
C GLU A 95 -11.90 13.62 -11.71
N GLY A 96 -12.41 12.69 -10.88
CA GLY A 96 -12.16 11.25 -11.04
C GLY A 96 -10.91 10.72 -10.33
N SER A 97 -10.13 11.57 -9.68
CA SER A 97 -8.97 11.13 -8.89
C SER A 97 -9.41 10.49 -7.58
N VAL A 98 -8.80 9.36 -7.22
CA VAL A 98 -9.10 8.63 -5.99
C VAL A 98 -7.83 8.21 -5.28
N LEU A 99 -7.92 8.07 -3.95
CA LEU A 99 -6.90 7.41 -3.14
C LEU A 99 -7.37 6.02 -2.77
N ILE A 100 -6.47 5.05 -2.89
CA ILE A 100 -6.71 3.67 -2.43
C ILE A 100 -5.54 3.30 -1.54
N ALA A 101 -5.80 3.02 -0.26
CA ALA A 101 -4.75 2.52 0.62
C ALA A 101 -4.30 1.12 0.20
N TRP A 102 -2.98 0.95 0.21
CA TRP A 102 -2.33 -0.33 0.01
C TRP A 102 -1.54 -0.78 1.23
N ALA A 103 -1.23 0.14 2.14
CA ALA A 103 -0.64 -0.18 3.43
C ALA A 103 -1.07 0.81 4.52
N THR A 104 -0.95 0.35 5.76
CA THR A 104 -1.13 1.15 6.97
C THR A 104 -0.04 0.78 7.97
N THR A 105 0.11 1.55 9.04
CA THR A 105 1.08 1.30 10.11
C THR A 105 0.38 1.08 11.46
N ASP A 106 1.16 0.69 12.47
CA ASP A 106 0.68 0.60 13.86
C ASP A 106 0.27 1.96 14.47
N ASN A 107 0.84 3.06 13.97
CA ASN A 107 0.61 4.42 14.44
C ASN A 107 -0.49 5.15 13.67
N GLY A 108 -1.08 4.50 12.65
CA GLY A 108 -2.21 5.03 11.88
C GLY A 108 -1.81 5.82 10.64
N GLU A 109 -0.52 5.87 10.28
CA GLU A 109 -0.13 6.36 8.96
C GLU A 109 -0.69 5.43 7.87
N CYS A 110 -1.03 6.02 6.74
CA CYS A 110 -1.55 5.29 5.59
C CYS A 110 -0.73 5.60 4.35
N LEU A 111 -0.51 4.57 3.55
CA LEU A 111 0.13 4.65 2.24
C LEU A 111 -0.88 4.31 1.16
N TYR A 112 -0.94 5.16 0.16
CA TYR A 112 -1.97 5.19 -0.86
C TYR A 112 -1.38 5.09 -2.26
N TRP A 113 -2.17 4.57 -3.18
CA TRP A 113 -2.00 4.87 -4.60
C TRP A 113 -2.81 6.11 -4.93
N LEU A 114 -2.17 7.07 -5.61
CA LEU A 114 -2.84 8.17 -6.27
C LEU A 114 -3.32 7.71 -7.65
N VAL A 115 -4.60 7.36 -7.73
CA VAL A 115 -5.24 6.95 -8.98
C VAL A 115 -5.69 8.20 -9.71
N LEU A 116 -5.09 8.45 -10.87
CA LEU A 116 -5.44 9.56 -11.75
C LEU A 116 -6.09 9.05 -13.03
N PRO A 117 -7.19 9.65 -13.50
CA PRO A 117 -7.79 9.30 -14.78
C PRO A 117 -6.79 9.43 -15.93
N GLY A 118 -6.67 8.37 -16.75
CA GLY A 118 -5.77 8.33 -17.89
C GLY A 118 -4.30 8.05 -17.57
N VAL A 119 -3.97 7.77 -16.31
CA VAL A 119 -2.65 7.25 -15.90
C VAL A 119 -2.75 5.76 -15.65
N GLU A 120 -1.86 4.99 -16.28
CA GLU A 120 -1.82 3.54 -16.16
C GLU A 120 -1.52 3.12 -14.71
N PRO A 121 -2.08 2.00 -14.20
CA PRO A 121 -1.86 1.56 -12.82
C PRO A 121 -0.39 1.43 -12.42
N ASN A 122 0.46 0.99 -13.35
CA ASN A 122 1.89 0.81 -13.13
C ASN A 122 2.67 2.13 -13.00
N GLU A 123 2.04 3.28 -13.31
CA GLU A 123 2.64 4.61 -13.24
C GLU A 123 2.09 5.45 -12.08
N TRP A 124 1.22 4.88 -11.23
CA TRP A 124 0.65 5.61 -10.11
C TRP A 124 1.70 6.01 -9.07
N THR A 125 1.50 7.19 -8.50
CA THR A 125 2.34 7.72 -7.42
C THR A 125 1.91 7.10 -6.09
N VAL A 126 2.90 6.66 -5.30
CA VAL A 126 2.68 6.30 -3.89
C VAL A 126 2.64 7.58 -3.06
N MET A 127 1.60 7.74 -2.25
CA MET A 127 1.45 8.84 -1.29
C MET A 127 1.47 8.32 0.14
N ALA A 128 2.10 9.05 1.06
CA ALA A 128 2.07 8.75 2.49
C ALA A 128 1.46 9.92 3.27
N ASN A 129 0.66 9.61 4.30
CA ASN A 129 0.00 10.61 5.15
C ASN A 129 -0.18 10.11 6.59
N GLU A 130 -0.01 11.03 7.55
CA GLU A 130 -0.17 10.82 9.01
C GLU A 130 -1.50 11.41 9.54
N VAL A 131 -2.57 11.35 8.74
CA VAL A 131 -3.88 11.96 9.09
C VAL A 131 -3.74 13.46 9.39
N SER A 132 -3.03 14.15 8.50
CA SER A 132 -2.79 15.59 8.56
C SER A 132 -2.80 16.21 7.16
N ASP A 133 -2.54 17.52 7.05
CA ASP A 133 -2.37 18.20 5.77
C ASP A 133 -1.01 17.90 5.10
N ARG A 134 -0.16 17.08 5.73
CA ARG A 134 1.17 16.73 5.24
C ARG A 134 1.14 15.47 4.38
N TRP A 135 1.63 15.59 3.15
CA TRP A 135 1.71 14.50 2.19
C TRP A 135 3.12 14.37 1.63
N GLU A 136 3.60 13.13 1.55
CA GLU A 136 4.81 12.79 0.80
C GLU A 136 4.43 12.00 -0.45
N HIS A 137 5.19 12.23 -1.53
CA HIS A 137 4.89 11.71 -2.86
C HIS A 137 6.10 10.99 -3.41
N TYR A 138 5.88 9.77 -3.91
CA TYR A 138 6.92 8.88 -4.38
C TYR A 138 6.52 8.32 -5.75
N PRO A 139 7.11 8.78 -6.86
CA PRO A 139 6.79 8.34 -8.21
C PRO A 139 7.43 6.97 -8.51
N VAL A 140 7.13 5.98 -7.66
CA VAL A 140 7.59 4.60 -7.72
C VAL A 140 6.43 3.68 -7.34
N SER A 141 6.50 2.40 -7.71
CA SER A 141 5.49 1.42 -7.30
C SER A 141 5.50 1.22 -5.78
N CYS A 142 4.43 0.68 -5.22
CA CYS A 142 4.38 0.33 -3.79
C CYS A 142 5.45 -0.71 -3.41
N THR A 143 5.75 -1.65 -4.31
CA THR A 143 6.77 -2.68 -4.11
C THR A 143 8.17 -2.08 -4.09
N GLU A 144 8.45 -1.15 -5.01
CA GLU A 144 9.72 -0.42 -5.05
C GLU A 144 9.87 0.53 -3.86
N PHE A 145 8.79 1.20 -3.45
CA PHE A 145 8.76 2.02 -2.25
C PHE A 145 9.17 1.19 -1.02
N LEU A 146 8.52 0.04 -0.80
CA LEU A 146 8.82 -0.83 0.33
C LEU A 146 10.26 -1.34 0.29
N ALA A 147 10.75 -1.81 -0.86
CA ALA A 147 12.13 -2.27 -1.01
C ALA A 147 13.15 -1.16 -0.72
N SER A 148 12.88 0.06 -1.21
CA SER A 148 13.76 1.21 -1.02
C SER A 148 13.79 1.69 0.42
N VAL A 149 12.65 1.64 1.14
CA VAL A 149 12.61 1.97 2.57
C VAL A 149 13.36 0.93 3.39
N LEU A 150 13.12 -0.37 3.16
CA LEU A 150 13.80 -1.45 3.89
C LEU A 150 15.32 -1.43 3.68
N THR A 151 15.79 -1.05 2.50
CA THR A 151 17.24 -0.91 2.21
C THR A 151 17.84 0.43 2.64
N GLY A 152 17.01 1.38 3.09
CA GLY A 152 17.43 2.73 3.49
C GLY A 152 17.79 3.66 2.32
N GLU A 153 17.50 3.26 1.08
CA GLU A 153 17.65 4.11 -0.11
C GLU A 153 16.61 5.24 -0.17
N LEU A 154 15.44 4.99 0.42
CA LEU A 154 14.36 5.95 0.57
C LEU A 154 14.06 6.17 2.06
N GLN A 155 13.91 7.43 2.46
CA GLN A 155 13.51 7.81 3.80
C GLN A 155 12.27 8.70 3.73
N SER A 156 11.26 8.34 4.52
CA SER A 156 10.07 9.14 4.74
C SER A 156 10.21 9.92 6.04
N ASN A 157 9.73 11.17 6.06
CA ASN A 157 9.63 11.97 7.28
C ASN A 157 8.25 11.87 7.94
N ILE A 158 7.35 11.06 7.37
CA ILE A 158 6.04 10.69 7.91
C ILE A 158 6.16 9.36 8.65
N LEU A 159 6.85 8.37 8.07
CA LEU A 159 7.06 7.09 8.72
C LEU A 159 7.99 7.23 9.94
N SER A 160 7.83 6.31 10.89
CA SER A 160 8.64 6.25 12.10
C SER A 160 10.14 6.23 11.79
N SER A 161 10.90 7.06 12.49
CA SER A 161 12.37 7.04 12.43
C SER A 161 13.02 5.73 12.91
N LEU A 162 12.24 4.84 13.53
CA LEU A 162 12.68 3.50 13.93
C LEU A 162 12.46 2.44 12.82
N PHE A 163 11.82 2.83 11.71
CA PHE A 163 11.62 1.97 10.54
C PHE A 163 12.59 2.39 9.41
N PRO A 164 13.28 1.43 8.76
CA PRO A 164 13.26 -0.01 9.03
C PRO A 164 14.11 -0.44 10.22
N LEU A 165 13.90 -1.68 10.68
CA LEU A 165 14.76 -2.32 11.67
C LEU A 165 16.11 -2.71 11.04
N ALA A 166 17.18 -2.72 11.85
CA ALA A 166 18.50 -3.16 11.40
C ALA A 166 18.55 -4.65 11.00
N THR A 167 17.61 -5.44 11.49
CA THR A 167 17.37 -6.82 11.06
C THR A 167 15.88 -6.93 10.78
N HIS A 168 15.54 -7.17 9.51
CA HIS A 168 14.15 -7.13 9.10
C HIS A 168 13.34 -8.27 9.69
N GLU A 169 12.15 -7.93 10.16
CA GLU A 169 11.16 -8.89 10.61
C GLU A 169 10.02 -8.95 9.61
N PHE A 170 9.53 -10.16 9.35
CA PHE A 170 8.41 -10.36 8.44
C PHE A 170 7.42 -11.33 9.04
N ARG A 171 6.14 -10.98 8.95
CA ARG A 171 5.04 -11.86 9.31
C ARG A 171 3.95 -11.80 8.26
N ARG A 172 3.60 -12.94 7.70
CA ARG A 172 2.40 -13.06 6.88
C ARG A 172 1.15 -13.02 7.76
N LEU A 173 0.15 -12.25 7.35
CA LEU A 173 -1.11 -12.12 8.06
C LEU A 173 -1.96 -13.40 7.86
N GLY A 174 -2.47 -13.91 8.99
CA GLY A 174 -3.35 -15.07 9.06
C GLY A 174 -4.70 -14.73 9.67
N PRO A 175 -5.64 -15.69 9.72
CA PRO A 175 -6.92 -15.51 10.40
C PRO A 175 -6.72 -15.12 11.86
N VAL A 176 -7.61 -14.25 12.37
CA VAL A 176 -7.73 -13.89 13.79
C VAL A 176 -8.61 -14.90 14.51
#